data_AF-A0A2N2N9J3-F1
#
_entry.id   AF-A0A2N2N9J3-F1
#
_cell.length_a   1.000
_cell.length_b   1.000
_cell.length_c   1.000
_cell.angle_alpha   90.00
_cell.angle_beta   90.00
_cell.angle_gamma   90.00
#
_symmetry.space_group_name_H-M   'P 1'
#
loop_
_entity.id
_entity.type
_entity.pdbx_description
1 polymer ?
#
loop_
_entity_poly.entity_id
_entity_poly.type
_entity_poly.pdbx_seq_one_letter_code
_entity_poly.pdbx_strand_id
1 'polypeptide(L)'
;MMSEIIEAIIKFIVKFIFEIFLTYTGEIVLFVITFGKRKPRWDLYARESAGRFVIFTEISFWVGSAVWLIAILIIYWFFVRS
;
A
#
# COMPACT_ATOMS: atom_id res chain seq x y z
N MET A 1 7.86 -9.24 29.92
CA MET A 1 9.14 -8.92 29.24
C MET A 1 9.36 -9.72 27.94
N MET A 2 9.67 -11.02 27.95
CA MET A 2 9.90 -11.77 26.68
C MET A 2 8.65 -11.83 25.79
N SER A 3 7.47 -12.04 26.39
CA SER A 3 6.17 -12.01 25.70
C SER A 3 5.85 -10.66 25.06
N GLU A 4 6.11 -9.56 25.76
CA GLU A 4 5.88 -8.19 25.26
C GLU A 4 6.79 -7.86 24.06
N ILE A 5 8.05 -8.31 24.09
CA ILE A 5 8.98 -8.13 22.97
C ILE A 5 8.49 -8.90 21.74
N ILE A 6 8.06 -10.15 21.92
CA ILE A 6 7.51 -10.96 20.83
C ILE A 6 6.25 -10.31 20.24
N GLU A 7 5.36 -9.80 21.07
CA GLU A 7 4.14 -9.10 20.62
C GLU A 7 4.49 -7.85 19.80
N ALA A 8 5.45 -7.04 20.24
CA ALA A 8 5.90 -5.86 19.52
C ALA A 8 6.49 -6.21 18.15
N ILE A 9 7.31 -7.27 18.08
CA ILE A 9 7.90 -7.77 16.83
C ILE A 9 6.80 -8.22 15.87
N ILE A 10 5.82 -8.99 16.35
CA ILE A 10 4.71 -9.47 15.52
C ILE A 10 3.89 -8.28 14.99
N LYS A 11 3.53 -7.32 15.83
CA LYS A 11 2.80 -6.12 15.40
C LYS A 11 3.57 -5.33 14.34
N PHE A 12 4.89 -5.19 14.52
CA PHE A 12 5.75 -4.53 13.55
C PHE A 12 5.78 -5.27 12.21
N ILE A 13 5.96 -6.59 12.22
CA ILE A 13 5.98 -7.42 11.01
C ILE A 13 4.64 -7.34 10.29
N VAL A 14 3.52 -7.47 11.02
CA VAL A 14 2.18 -7.37 10.45
C VAL A 14 1.97 -6.00 9.82
N LYS A 15 2.27 -4.92 10.54
CA LYS A 15 2.18 -3.55 10.02
C LYS A 15 3.00 -3.39 8.74
N PHE A 16 4.24 -3.87 8.74
CA PHE A 16 5.14 -3.79 7.61
C PHE A 16 4.62 -4.55 6.38
N ILE A 17 4.08 -5.76 6.57
CA ILE A 17 3.47 -6.54 5.49
C ILE A 17 2.26 -5.80 4.91
N PHE A 18 1.39 -5.24 5.75
CA PHE A 18 0.25 -4.44 5.30
C PHE A 18 0.67 -3.19 4.53
N GLU A 19 1.67 -2.45 5.03
CA GLU A 19 2.19 -1.26 4.36
C GLU A 19 2.76 -1.59 2.99
N ILE A 20 3.55 -2.66 2.87
CA ILE A 20 4.04 -3.14 1.58
C ILE A 20 2.88 -3.45 0.66
N PHE A 21 1.92 -4.26 1.10
CA PHE A 21 0.81 -4.69 0.28
C PHE A 21 -0.03 -3.51 -0.24
N LEU A 22 -0.38 -2.56 0.62
CA LEU A 22 -1.12 -1.37 0.26
C LEU A 22 -0.33 -0.49 -0.71
N THR A 23 0.95 -0.28 -0.42
CA THR A 23 1.83 0.54 -1.27
C THR A 23 1.97 -0.04 -2.68
N TYR A 24 2.20 -1.36 -2.79
CA TYR A 24 2.31 -2.05 -4.08
C TYR A 24 0.99 -2.05 -4.85
N THR A 25 -0.14 -2.26 -4.15
CA THR A 25 -1.47 -2.16 -4.78
C THR A 25 -1.67 -0.77 -5.38
N GLY A 26 -1.34 0.29 -4.62
CA GLY A 26 -1.47 1.65 -5.12
C GLY A 26 -0.56 1.95 -6.30
N GLU A 27 0.67 1.43 -6.31
CA GLU A 27 1.57 1.53 -7.46
C GLU A 27 1.01 0.89 -8.72
N ILE A 28 0.47 -0.33 -8.61
CA ILE A 28 -0.15 -1.04 -9.73
C ILE A 28 -1.31 -0.22 -10.28
N VAL A 29 -2.18 0.28 -9.40
CA VAL A 29 -3.32 1.12 -9.78
C VAL A 29 -2.83 2.38 -10.48
N LEU A 30 -1.84 3.08 -9.92
CA LEU A 30 -1.25 4.27 -10.51
C LEU A 30 -0.61 3.99 -11.87
N PHE A 31 0.07 2.85 -12.03
CA PHE A 31 0.62 2.41 -13.32
C PHE A 31 -0.48 2.18 -14.35
N VAL A 32 -1.56 1.48 -13.97
CA VAL A 32 -2.69 1.16 -14.86
C VAL A 32 -3.44 2.42 -15.27
N ILE A 33 -3.84 3.29 -14.32
CA ILE A 33 -4.63 4.49 -14.63
C ILE A 33 -3.83 5.52 -15.44
N THR A 34 -2.50 5.51 -15.34
CA THR A 34 -1.63 6.38 -16.13
C THR A 34 -1.26 5.77 -17.48
N PHE A 35 -1.83 4.63 -17.86
CA PHE A 35 -1.48 3.87 -19.08
C PHE A 35 0.03 3.62 -19.20
N GLY A 36 0.67 3.28 -18.08
CA GLY A 36 2.10 3.02 -18.02
C GLY A 36 3.02 4.24 -18.12
N LYS A 37 2.46 5.47 -18.16
CA LYS A 37 3.27 6.71 -18.12
C LYS A 37 4.02 6.86 -16.81
N ARG A 38 3.40 6.49 -15.69
CA ARG A 38 4.08 6.43 -14.38
C ARG A 38 4.63 5.03 -14.19
N LYS A 39 5.94 4.87 -14.28
CA LYS A 39 6.61 3.60 -14.02
C LYS A 39 6.52 3.24 -12.53
N PRO A 40 6.35 1.95 -12.19
CA PRO A 40 6.38 1.49 -10.81
C PRO A 40 7.77 1.69 -10.22
N ARG A 41 7.85 1.85 -8.89
CA ARG A 41 9.08 2.32 -8.26
C ARG A 41 10.19 1.28 -8.25
N TRP A 42 9.84 -0.01 -8.32
CA TRP A 42 10.82 -1.09 -8.52
C TRP A 42 11.66 -0.94 -9.80
N ASP A 43 11.23 -0.12 -10.77
CA ASP A 43 11.97 0.22 -11.99
C ASP A 43 12.78 1.54 -11.87
N LEU A 44 12.47 2.38 -10.88
CA LEU A 44 12.97 3.77 -10.76
C LEU A 44 14.01 3.99 -9.65
N TYR A 45 14.32 2.97 -8.84
CA TYR A 45 15.21 3.09 -7.66
C TYR A 45 16.60 3.69 -7.95
N ALA A 46 17.06 3.70 -9.20
CA ALA A 46 18.39 4.19 -9.57
C ALA A 46 18.48 5.71 -9.84
N ARG A 47 17.36 6.45 -9.97
CA ARG A 47 17.41 7.84 -10.52
C ARG A 47 16.66 8.92 -9.73
N GLU A 48 15.86 8.56 -8.73
CA GLU A 48 15.04 9.51 -7.96
C GLU A 48 15.75 10.02 -6.70
N SER A 49 15.49 11.27 -6.30
CA SER A 49 15.97 11.81 -5.04
C SER A 49 15.19 11.25 -3.85
N ALA A 50 15.83 11.08 -2.70
CA ALA A 50 15.20 10.49 -1.51
C ALA A 50 13.89 11.18 -1.10
N GLY A 51 13.80 12.51 -1.24
CA GLY A 51 12.57 13.26 -0.93
C GLY A 51 11.40 12.92 -1.85
N ARG A 52 11.64 12.79 -3.16
CA ARG A 52 10.60 12.38 -4.11
C ARG A 52 10.16 10.95 -3.88
N PHE A 53 11.10 10.07 -3.56
CA PHE A 53 10.82 8.68 -3.22
C PHE A 53 9.83 8.57 -2.05
N VAL A 54 10.05 9.31 -0.96
CA VAL A 54 9.16 9.32 0.21
C VAL A 54 7.76 9.83 -0.18
N ILE A 55 7.66 10.95 -0.90
CA ILE A 55 6.36 11.51 -1.31
C ILE A 55 5.58 10.53 -2.19
N PHE A 56 6.24 9.92 -3.18
CA PHE A 56 5.59 8.92 -4.03
C PHE A 56 5.22 7.64 -3.26
N THR A 57 5.96 7.32 -2.19
CA THR A 57 5.59 6.25 -1.25
C THR A 57 4.27 6.53 -0.59
N GLU A 58 4.16 7.72 -0.01
CA GLU A 58 2.97 8.15 0.69
C GLU A 58 1.77 8.16 -0.25
N ILE A 59 1.90 8.73 -1.45
CA ILE A 59 0.83 8.76 -2.45
C ILE A 59 0.38 7.33 -2.82
N SER A 60 1.32 6.42 -3.04
CA SER A 60 0.96 5.04 -3.43
C SER A 60 0.30 4.29 -2.28
N PHE A 61 0.76 4.50 -1.04
CA PHE A 61 0.11 3.96 0.15
C PHE A 61 -1.35 4.43 0.27
N TRP A 62 -1.61 5.73 0.11
CA TRP A 62 -2.98 6.28 0.17
C TRP A 62 -3.87 5.78 -0.95
N VAL A 63 -3.35 5.68 -2.18
CA VAL A 63 -4.12 5.13 -3.30
C VAL A 63 -4.46 3.66 -3.06
N GLY A 64 -3.52 2.84 -2.62
CA GLY A 64 -3.78 1.45 -2.28
C GLY A 64 -4.79 1.29 -1.14
N SER A 65 -4.67 2.11 -0.10
CA SER A 65 -5.61 2.14 1.02
C SER A 65 -7.03 2.50 0.56
N ALA A 66 -7.17 3.53 -0.29
CA ALA A 66 -8.46 3.92 -0.84
C ALA A 66 -9.12 2.80 -1.65
N VAL A 67 -8.34 2.08 -2.47
CA VAL A 67 -8.84 0.94 -3.26
C VAL A 67 -9.37 -0.17 -2.36
N TRP A 68 -8.63 -0.55 -1.32
CA TRP A 68 -9.07 -1.60 -0.39
C TRP A 68 -10.26 -1.17 0.47
N LEU A 69 -10.32 0.09 0.90
CA LEU A 69 -11.50 0.63 1.58
C LEU A 69 -12.75 0.54 0.69
N ILE A 70 -12.64 0.93 -0.58
CA ILE A 70 -13.75 0.82 -1.55
C ILE A 70 -14.14 -0.65 -1.74
N ALA A 71 -13.17 -1.55 -1.90
CA ALA A 71 -13.44 -2.99 -2.06
C ALA A 71 -14.20 -3.56 -0.83
N ILE A 72 -13.77 -3.20 0.38
CA ILE A 72 -14.45 -3.60 1.62
C ILE A 72 -15.88 -3.05 1.67
N LEU A 73 -16.08 -1.77 1.33
CA LEU A 73 -17.41 -1.15 1.29
C LEU A 73 -18.34 -1.85 0.28
N ILE A 74 -17.82 -2.19 -0.90
CA ILE A 74 -18.58 -2.91 -1.93
C ILE A 74 -18.96 -4.30 -1.41
N ILE A 75 -18.01 -5.06 -0.86
CA ILE A 75 -18.24 -6.39 -0.31
C ILE A 75 -19.29 -6.33 0.80
N TYR A 76 -19.11 -5.41 1.76
CA TYR A 76 -20.05 -5.20 2.85
C TYR A 76 -21.47 -4.88 2.33
N TRP A 77 -21.56 -4.00 1.34
CA TRP A 77 -22.82 -3.66 0.70
C TRP A 77 -23.52 -4.87 0.06
N PHE A 78 -22.77 -5.73 -0.63
CA PHE A 78 -23.31 -6.96 -1.22
C PHE A 78 -23.81 -7.95 -0.16
N PHE A 79 -23.06 -8.17 0.93
CA PHE A 79 -23.44 -9.13 1.96
C PHE A 79 -24.59 -8.65 2.87
N VAL A 80 -24.74 -7.35 3.08
CA VAL A 80 -25.81 -6.80 3.94
C VAL A 80 -27.13 -6.62 3.19
N ARG A 81 -27.10 -6.41 1.87
CA ARG A 81 -28.30 -6.30 1.03
C ARG A 81 -28.73 -7.61 0.35
N SER A 82 -27.90 -8.65 0.40
CA SER A 82 -28.27 -10.02 0.02
C SER A 82 -29.05 -10.71 1.14
#